data_AF-A0AB35ZDZ8-F1
#
_entry.id   AF-A0AB35ZDZ8-F1
#
_cell.length_a   1.000
_cell.length_b   1.000
_cell.length_c   1.000
_cell.angle_alpha   90.00
_cell.angle_beta   90.00
_cell.angle_gamma   90.00
#
_symmetry.space_group_name_H-M   'P 1'
#
loop_
_entity.id
_entity.type
_entity.pdbx_description
1 polymer ?
#
loop_
_entity_poly.entity_id
_entity_poly.type
_entity_poly.pdbx_seq_one_letter_code
_entity_poly.pdbx_strand_id
1 'polypeptide(L)'
;MKRRNIWGQCFIYKQIFLPPKIVVFPLELIDEIILHEMSHLKFMHHRKQFWEYFSFLQGRDAKLCKMKKSVFFAKYDEMIEFLLK
;
A
#
# COMPACT_ATOMS: atom_id res chain seq x y z
N MET A 1 17.33 -11.61 1.33
CA MET A 1 16.52 -11.09 0.19
C MET A 1 15.68 -9.90 0.67
N LYS A 2 16.20 -8.67 0.59
CA LYS A 2 15.47 -7.45 1.02
C LYS A 2 14.39 -7.18 -0.04
N ARG A 3 13.11 -7.40 0.27
CA ARG A 3 12.01 -7.05 -0.63
C ARG A 3 11.84 -5.52 -0.64
N ARG A 4 12.66 -4.81 -1.42
CA ARG A 4 12.64 -3.34 -1.54
C ARG A 4 11.23 -2.79 -1.88
N ASN A 5 10.42 -3.57 -2.59
CA ASN A 5 9.14 -3.12 -3.16
C ASN A 5 7.89 -3.50 -2.35
N ILE A 6 8.01 -4.02 -1.12
CA ILE A 6 6.85 -4.24 -0.25
C ILE A 6 6.59 -2.98 0.56
N TRP A 7 5.40 -2.39 0.41
CA TRP A 7 4.94 -1.23 1.16
C TRP A 7 3.91 -1.59 2.23
N GLY A 8 3.28 -2.75 2.10
CA GLY A 8 2.39 -3.37 3.07
C GLY A 8 2.22 -4.85 2.71
N GLN A 9 1.73 -5.64 3.66
CA GLN A 9 1.38 -7.03 3.41
C GLN A 9 0.25 -7.49 4.32
N CYS A 10 -0.83 -7.98 3.72
CA CYS A 10 -1.84 -8.76 4.41
C CYS A 10 -1.56 -10.25 4.22
N PHE A 11 -1.37 -10.97 5.31
CA PHE A 11 -1.19 -12.41 5.28
C PHE A 11 -2.53 -13.15 5.12
N ILE A 12 -2.45 -14.42 4.68
CA ILE A 12 -3.63 -15.29 4.52
C ILE A 12 -4.44 -15.46 5.82
N TYR A 13 -3.77 -15.35 6.96
CA TYR A 13 -4.34 -15.39 8.31
C TYR A 13 -4.84 -14.01 8.79
N LYS A 14 -5.07 -13.07 7.86
CA LYS A 14 -5.74 -11.77 8.12
C LYS A 14 -5.01 -10.84 9.09
N GLN A 15 -3.69 -10.99 9.15
CA GLN A 15 -2.81 -10.02 9.82
C GLN A 15 -2.26 -9.05 8.78
N ILE A 16 -2.30 -7.76 9.11
CA ILE A 16 -1.69 -6.70 8.31
C ILE A 16 -0.31 -6.40 8.91
N PHE A 17 0.70 -6.37 8.05
CA PHE A 17 2.04 -5.91 8.37
C PHE A 17 2.36 -4.66 7.56
N LEU A 18 2.82 -3.63 8.27
CA LEU A 18 3.28 -2.37 7.71
C LEU A 18 4.75 -2.20 8.10
N PRO A 19 5.68 -2.15 7.13
CA PRO A 19 7.10 -1.99 7.44
C PRO A 19 7.36 -0.55 7.94
N PRO A 20 8.25 -0.34 8.94
CA PRO A 20 8.52 0.98 9.50
C PRO A 20 8.88 2.06 8.47
N LYS A 21 9.49 1.67 7.35
CA LYS A 21 9.87 2.59 6.26
C LYS A 21 8.73 3.42 5.67
N ILE A 22 7.46 3.05 5.88
CA ILE A 22 6.34 3.84 5.32
C ILE A 22 6.12 5.17 6.05
N VAL A 23 6.68 5.36 7.25
CA VAL A 23 6.53 6.62 8.03
C VAL A 23 7.15 7.83 7.34
N VAL A 24 7.99 7.60 6.33
CA VAL A 24 8.63 8.64 5.51
C VAL A 24 7.69 9.23 4.46
N PHE A 25 6.55 8.58 4.22
CA PHE A 25 5.61 8.97 3.18
C PHE A 25 4.62 10.02 3.70
N PRO A 26 4.08 10.87 2.80
CA PRO A 26 2.88 11.66 3.08
C PRO A 26 1.74 10.78 3.58
N LEU A 27 0.91 11.33 4.47
CA LEU A 27 -0.21 10.61 5.10
C LEU A 27 -1.16 10.01 4.07
N GLU A 28 -1.42 10.73 2.97
CA GLU A 28 -2.33 10.27 1.92
C GLU A 28 -1.83 8.99 1.25
N LEU A 29 -0.51 8.77 1.18
CA LEU A 29 0.06 7.53 0.66
C LEU A 29 0.03 6.41 1.70
N ILE A 30 0.20 6.76 2.98
CA ILE A 30 0.09 5.79 4.07
C ILE A 30 -1.35 5.26 4.13
N ASP A 31 -2.35 6.14 4.03
CA ASP A 31 -3.77 5.76 3.98
C ASP A 31 -4.06 4.83 2.80
N GLU A 32 -3.52 5.12 1.62
CA GLU A 32 -3.64 4.26 0.44
C GLU A 32 -3.06 2.85 0.67
N ILE A 33 -1.93 2.73 1.37
CA ILE A 33 -1.31 1.45 1.73
C ILE A 33 -2.19 0.72 2.75
N ILE A 34 -2.63 1.41 3.80
CA ILE A 34 -3.46 0.81 4.86
C ILE A 34 -4.77 0.29 4.28
N LEU A 35 -5.48 1.11 3.50
CA LEU A 35 -6.76 0.72 2.89
C LEU A 35 -6.60 -0.43 1.89
N HIS A 36 -5.44 -0.53 1.23
CA HIS A 36 -5.11 -1.67 0.36
C HIS A 36 -5.02 -2.97 1.16
N GLU A 37 -4.24 -2.97 2.25
CA GLU A 37 -4.10 -4.15 3.10
C GLU A 37 -5.42 -4.49 3.84
N MET A 38 -6.21 -3.49 4.23
CA MET A 38 -7.56 -3.70 4.77
C MET A 38 -8.49 -4.36 3.75
N SER A 39 -8.36 -4.03 2.47
CA SER A 39 -9.15 -4.68 1.42
C SER A 39 -8.84 -6.18 1.31
N HIS A 40 -7.60 -6.57 1.60
CA HIS A 40 -7.19 -7.97 1.68
C HIS A 40 -7.81 -8.74 2.86
N LEU A 41 -8.29 -8.05 3.91
CA LEU A 41 -9.04 -8.71 4.97
C LEU A 41 -10.33 -9.36 4.42
N LYS A 42 -10.94 -8.79 3.37
CA LYS A 42 -12.13 -9.36 2.73
C LYS A 42 -11.82 -10.11 1.44
N PHE A 43 -10.92 -9.59 0.61
CA PHE A 43 -10.63 -10.14 -0.71
C PHE A 43 -9.11 -10.32 -0.92
N MET A 44 -8.60 -11.54 -0.80
CA MET A 44 -7.14 -11.79 -0.91
C MET A 44 -6.57 -11.58 -2.32
N HIS A 45 -7.41 -11.59 -3.35
CA HIS A 45 -7.00 -11.43 -4.74
C HIS A 45 -7.55 -10.12 -5.31
N HIS A 46 -6.72 -9.38 -6.07
CA HIS A 46 -7.09 -8.11 -6.73
C HIS A 46 -8.07 -8.26 -7.92
N ARG A 47 -9.14 -9.05 -7.75
CA ARG A 47 -10.23 -9.20 -8.72
C ARG A 47 -11.24 -8.05 -8.58
N LYS A 48 -12.28 -8.03 -9.41
CA LYS A 48 -13.31 -6.98 -9.43
C LYS A 48 -13.82 -6.59 -8.04
N GLN A 49 -14.18 -7.56 -7.21
CA GLN A 49 -14.70 -7.36 -5.85
C GLN A 49 -13.70 -6.65 -4.92
N PHE A 50 -12.40 -6.94 -5.05
CA PHE A 50 -11.37 -6.23 -4.30
C PHE A 50 -11.38 -4.74 -4.65
N TRP A 51 -11.38 -4.41 -5.93
CA TRP A 51 -11.33 -3.02 -6.38
C TRP A 51 -12.61 -2.25 -6.04
N GLU A 52 -13.77 -2.90 -6.11
CA GLU A 52 -15.04 -2.30 -5.67
C GLU A 52 -15.02 -1.98 -4.18
N TYR A 53 -14.52 -2.90 -3.35
CA TYR A 53 -14.41 -2.70 -1.92
C TYR A 53 -13.34 -1.65 -1.56
N PHE A 54 -12.20 -1.66 -2.24
CA PHE A 54 -11.16 -0.65 -2.07
C PHE A 54 -11.66 0.75 -2.44
N SER A 55 -12.33 0.90 -3.59
CA SER A 55 -12.98 2.17 -3.98
C SER A 55 -14.02 2.62 -2.95
N PHE A 56 -14.82 1.69 -2.43
CA PHE A 56 -15.78 1.98 -1.35
C PHE A 56 -15.08 2.53 -0.11
N LEU A 57 -14.00 1.89 0.35
CA LEU A 57 -13.22 2.36 1.50
C LEU A 57 -12.58 3.73 1.28
N GLN A 58 -12.18 4.05 0.04
CA GLN A 58 -11.59 5.34 -0.30
C GLN A 58 -12.60 6.46 -0.53
N GLY A 59 -13.89 6.14 -0.70
CA GLY A 59 -14.92 7.12 -1.09
C GLY A 59 -14.74 7.68 -2.51
N ARG A 60 -13.92 7.03 -3.36
CA ARG A 60 -13.63 7.44 -4.75
C ARG A 60 -13.31 6.23 -5.62
N ASP A 61 -13.36 6.37 -6.95
CA ASP A 61 -12.98 5.28 -7.84
C ASP A 61 -11.46 5.06 -7.85
N ALA A 62 -11.03 4.01 -7.16
CA ALA A 62 -9.62 3.62 -7.05
C ALA A 62 -8.99 3.18 -8.38
N LYS A 63 -9.79 2.76 -9.39
CA LYS A 63 -9.27 2.37 -10.70
C LYS A 63 -8.76 3.56 -11.51
N LEU A 64 -9.34 4.75 -11.29
CA LEU A 64 -8.87 6.00 -11.87
C LEU A 64 -7.54 6.46 -11.25
N CYS A 65 -7.34 6.16 -9.96
CA CYS A 65 -6.10 6.41 -9.23
C CYS A 65 -5.00 5.35 -9.46
N LYS A 66 -4.95 4.74 -10.66
CA LYS A 66 -3.81 3.95 -11.15
C LYS A 66 -2.59 4.87 -11.38
N MET A 67 -2.20 5.66 -10.39
CA MET A 67 -0.96 6.42 -10.42
C MET A 67 0.19 5.43 -10.49
N LYS A 68 1.22 5.82 -11.24
CA LYS A 68 2.50 5.12 -11.37
C LYS A 68 3.22 5.07 -10.01
N LYS A 69 2.71 4.24 -9.08
CA LYS A 69 3.14 4.14 -7.67
C LYS A 69 4.62 3.77 -7.58
N SER A 70 5.15 2.97 -8.51
CA SER A 70 6.58 2.61 -8.54
C SER A 70 7.51 3.82 -8.74
N VAL A 71 7.16 4.73 -9.65
CA VAL A 71 7.96 5.95 -9.89
C VAL A 71 7.81 6.92 -8.72
N PHE A 72 6.61 7.01 -8.14
CA PHE A 72 6.35 7.90 -7.02
C PHE A 72 7.07 7.45 -5.74
N PHE A 73 7.05 6.17 -5.41
CA PHE A 73 7.73 5.63 -4.23
C PHE A 73 9.26 5.73 -4.36
N ALA A 74 9.81 5.61 -5.58
CA ALA A 74 11.24 5.74 -5.83
C ALA A 74 11.81 7.11 -5.38
N LYS A 75 10.99 8.17 -5.36
CA LYS A 75 11.39 9.50 -4.85
C LYS A 75 11.85 9.47 -3.40
N TYR A 76 11.38 8.52 -2.60
CA TYR A 76 11.68 8.43 -1.17
C TYR A 76 12.77 7.39 -0.86
N ASP A 77 13.29 6.68 -1.87
CA ASP A 77 14.26 5.60 -1.64
C ASP A 77 15.53 6.12 -0.95
N GLU A 78 16.06 7.28 -1.37
CA GLU A 78 17.22 7.90 -0.72
C GLU A 78 16.94 8.25 0.75
N MET A 79 15.75 8.79 1.04
CA MET A 79 15.36 9.16 2.41
C MET A 79 15.15 7.93 3.29
N ILE A 80 14.55 6.87 2.75
CA ILE A 80 14.42 5.57 3.43
C ILE A 80 15.80 4.99 3.74
N GLU A 81 16.71 5.03 2.78
CA GLU A 81 18.07 4.53 2.98
C GLU A 81 18.86 5.35 4.00
N PHE A 82 18.67 6.67 4.03
CA PHE A 82 19.30 7.54 5.04
C PHE A 82 18.78 7.27 6.46
N LEU A 83 17.47 7.09 6.62
CA LEU A 83 16.84 6.96 7.96
C LEU A 83 16.95 5.55 8.55
N LEU A 84 17.13 4.52 7.71
CA LEU A 84 17.03 3.11 8.12
C LEU A 84 18.29 2.28 7.82
N LYS A 85 19.41 2.94 7.51
CA LYS A 85 20.76 2.36 7.54
C LYS A 85 21.49 2.91 8.76
#